data_AF-A0A9E7HRG5-F1
#
_entry.id   AF-A0A9E7HRG5-F1
#
_cell.length_a   1.000
_cell.length_b   1.000
_cell.length_c   1.000
_cell.angle_alpha   90.00
_cell.angle_beta   90.00
_cell.angle_gamma   90.00
#
_symmetry.space_group_name_H-M   'P 1'
#
loop_
_entity.id
_entity.type
_entity.pdbx_description
1 polymer ?
#
loop_
_entity_poly.entity_id
_entity_poly.type
_entity_poly.pdbx_seq_one_letter_code
_entity_poly.pdbx_strand_id
1 'polypeptide(L)'
;MSKPHILLLDEPTNHLDMQSIDALADALQEFTGGVVLVSHDARLISRVCEDEEKSEIWVVEEGTVRKFPGSFEEYKEDLLKEIKAEMLLEMARMALDLMMHMVEVGMLATHNL
;
A
#
# COMPACT_ATOMS: atom_id res chain seq x y z
N MET A 1 -7.67 -34.34 -15.31
CA MET A 1 -7.65 -33.17 -14.41
C MET A 1 -6.69 -32.15 -15.00
N SER A 2 -7.18 -30.97 -15.38
CA SER A 2 -6.33 -29.88 -15.85
C SER A 2 -5.50 -29.38 -14.68
N LYS A 3 -4.19 -29.61 -14.71
CA LYS A 3 -3.25 -28.96 -13.78
C LYS A 3 -2.93 -27.59 -14.38
N PRO A 4 -3.49 -26.49 -13.86
CA PRO A 4 -3.16 -25.17 -14.38
C PRO A 4 -1.66 -24.92 -14.16
N HIS A 5 -1.00 -24.32 -15.16
CA HIS A 5 0.39 -23.90 -15.05
C HIS A 5 0.53 -22.52 -14.40
N ILE A 6 -0.54 -21.71 -14.46
CA ILE A 6 -0.60 -20.36 -13.94
C ILE A 6 -1.95 -20.17 -13.22
N LEU A 7 -1.91 -19.60 -12.03
CA LEU A 7 -3.07 -19.20 -11.25
C LEU A 7 -3.14 -17.67 -11.22
N LEU A 8 -4.29 -17.10 -11.58
CA LEU A 8 -4.57 -15.67 -11.48
C LEU A 8 -5.67 -15.49 -10.43
N LEU A 9 -5.36 -14.79 -9.34
CA LEU A 9 -6.27 -14.54 -8.24
C LEU A 9 -6.50 -13.04 -8.10
N ASP A 10 -7.76 -12.62 -8.24
CA ASP A 10 -8.19 -11.25 -8.02
C ASP A 10 -9.09 -11.20 -6.79
N GLU A 11 -8.61 -10.58 -5.73
CA GLU A 11 -9.26 -10.46 -4.42
C GLU A 11 -9.79 -11.79 -3.85
N PRO A 12 -8.93 -12.82 -3.69
CA PRO A 12 -9.37 -14.16 -3.29
C PRO A 12 -9.78 -14.25 -1.82
N THR A 13 -9.48 -13.24 -1.00
CA THR A 13 -9.88 -13.16 0.41
C THR A 13 -11.32 -12.74 0.60
N ASN A 14 -12.00 -12.30 -0.46
CA ASN A 14 -13.38 -11.86 -0.34
C ASN A 14 -14.27 -13.02 0.11
N HIS A 15 -15.04 -12.81 1.18
CA HIS A 15 -15.86 -13.83 1.84
C HIS A 15 -15.11 -14.99 2.53
N LEU A 16 -13.78 -14.92 2.68
CA LEU A 16 -13.01 -15.91 3.45
C LEU A 16 -12.87 -15.51 4.91
N ASP A 17 -12.88 -16.52 5.78
CA ASP A 17 -12.47 -16.35 7.18
C ASP A 17 -10.95 -16.48 7.34
N MET A 18 -10.44 -16.11 8.51
CA MET A 18 -8.99 -16.11 8.79
C MET A 18 -8.35 -17.49 8.59
N GLN A 19 -9.06 -18.58 8.92
CA GLN A 19 -8.55 -19.94 8.76
C GLN A 19 -8.43 -20.33 7.28
N SER A 20 -9.41 -19.93 6.46
CA SER A 20 -9.39 -20.16 5.02
C SER A 20 -8.29 -19.34 4.33
N ILE A 21 -7.99 -18.14 4.82
CA ILE A 21 -6.87 -17.32 4.33
C ILE A 21 -5.53 -18.02 4.60
N ASP A 22 -5.34 -18.54 5.82
CA ASP A 22 -4.11 -19.27 6.16
C ASP A 22 -3.97 -20.53 5.30
N ALA A 23 -5.05 -21.31 5.12
CA ALA A 23 -5.06 -22.49 4.26
C ALA A 23 -4.80 -22.17 2.78
N LEU A 24 -5.31 -21.02 2.30
CA LEU A 24 -5.03 -20.54 0.95
C LEU A 24 -3.56 -20.18 0.80
N ALA A 25 -2.98 -19.46 1.76
CA ALA A 25 -1.56 -19.10 1.74
C ALA A 25 -0.68 -20.36 1.69
N ASP A 26 -0.96 -21.35 2.52
CA ASP A 26 -0.22 -22.62 2.55
C ASP A 26 -0.33 -23.36 1.20
N ALA A 27 -1.54 -23.41 0.62
CA ALA A 27 -1.76 -24.03 -0.70
C ALA A 27 -1.03 -23.30 -1.84
N LEU A 28 -0.92 -21.97 -1.76
CA LEU A 28 -0.17 -21.16 -2.73
C LEU A 28 1.34 -21.37 -2.60
N GLN A 29 1.86 -21.54 -1.38
CA GLN A 29 3.28 -21.86 -1.16
C GLN A 29 3.67 -23.25 -1.71
N GLU A 30 2.75 -24.23 -1.64
CA GLU A 30 2.98 -25.57 -2.20
C GLU A 30 2.74 -25.64 -3.72
N PHE A 31 2.14 -24.61 -4.32
CA PHE A 31 1.83 -24.60 -5.74
C PHE A 31 3.11 -24.47 -6.58
N THR A 32 3.33 -25.44 -7.46
CA THR A 32 4.54 -25.53 -8.31
C THR A 32 4.42 -24.75 -9.63
N GLY A 33 3.27 -24.16 -9.90
CA GLY A 33 3.06 -23.28 -11.06
C GLY A 33 3.28 -21.81 -10.73
N GLY A 34 3.08 -20.94 -11.72
CA GLY A 34 3.12 -19.49 -11.50
C GLY A 34 1.85 -18.99 -10.81
N VAL A 35 1.98 -18.04 -9.89
CA VAL A 35 0.85 -17.38 -9.23
C VAL A 35 0.94 -15.88 -9.48
N VAL A 36 -0.17 -15.28 -9.91
CA VAL A 36 -0.37 -13.82 -9.91
C VAL A 36 -1.51 -13.55 -8.95
N LEU A 37 -1.21 -12.78 -7.91
CA LEU A 37 -2.15 -12.45 -6.84
C LEU A 37 -2.36 -10.94 -6.78
N VAL A 38 -3.62 -10.51 -6.83
CA VAL A 38 -4.06 -9.15 -6.53
C VAL A 38 -4.91 -9.23 -5.27
N SER A 39 -4.54 -8.49 -4.24
CA SER A 39 -5.23 -8.49 -2.94
C SER A 39 -4.98 -7.17 -2.23
N HIS A 40 -5.94 -6.73 -1.43
CA HIS A 40 -5.72 -5.66 -0.43
C HIS A 40 -5.39 -6.19 0.97
N ASP A 41 -5.38 -7.52 1.17
CA ASP A 41 -5.07 -8.16 2.45
C ASP A 41 -3.56 -8.30 2.66
N ALA A 42 -3.01 -7.46 3.54
CA ALA A 42 -1.59 -7.45 3.87
C ALA A 42 -1.09 -8.75 4.53
N ARG A 43 -1.95 -9.50 5.24
CA ARG A 43 -1.56 -10.76 5.88
C ARG A 43 -1.41 -11.86 4.83
N LEU A 44 -2.33 -11.96 3.88
CA LEU A 44 -2.20 -12.91 2.78
C LEU A 44 -0.93 -12.62 1.97
N ILE A 45 -0.70 -11.35 1.59
CA ILE A 45 0.47 -10.96 0.80
C ILE A 45 1.76 -11.25 1.54
N SER A 46 1.86 -10.85 2.81
CA SER A 46 3.05 -11.11 3.65
C SER A 46 3.36 -12.61 3.78
N ARG A 47 2.33 -13.46 3.89
CA ARG A 47 2.50 -14.92 3.96
C ARG A 47 2.93 -15.54 2.62
N VAL A 48 2.33 -15.11 1.51
CA VAL A 48 2.64 -15.66 0.18
C VAL A 48 3.99 -15.16 -0.33
N CYS A 49 4.35 -13.92 0.00
CA CYS A 49 5.60 -13.27 -0.39
C CYS A 49 6.69 -13.31 0.69
N GLU A 50 6.62 -14.26 1.62
CA GLU A 50 7.63 -14.44 2.68
C GLU A 50 9.01 -14.83 2.11
N ASP A 51 9.03 -15.49 0.95
CA ASP A 51 10.25 -15.88 0.23
C ASP A 51 10.53 -14.88 -0.91
N GLU A 52 11.47 -13.96 -0.67
CA GLU A 52 11.89 -12.91 -1.61
C GLU A 52 12.58 -13.45 -2.87
N GLU A 53 13.09 -14.68 -2.87
CA GLU A 53 13.69 -15.28 -4.08
C GLU A 53 12.63 -15.81 -5.04
N LYS A 54 11.44 -16.14 -4.52
CA LYS A 54 10.34 -16.75 -5.28
C LYS A 54 9.18 -15.80 -5.56
N SER A 55 9.14 -14.67 -4.88
CA SER A 55 8.05 -13.70 -5.00
C SER A 55 8.55 -12.36 -5.51
N GLU A 56 7.74 -11.71 -6.32
CA GLU A 56 8.03 -10.39 -6.87
C GLU A 56 6.85 -9.47 -6.63
N ILE A 57 7.13 -8.21 -6.29
CA ILE A 57 6.12 -7.19 -6.08
C ILE A 57 6.06 -6.27 -7.28
N TRP A 58 4.86 -6.12 -7.82
CA TRP A 58 4.57 -5.28 -8.98
C TRP A 58 3.60 -4.20 -8.55
N VAL A 59 4.02 -2.95 -8.64
CA VAL A 59 3.25 -1.77 -8.24
C VAL A 59 2.64 -1.15 -9.50
N VAL A 60 1.33 -0.90 -9.45
CA VAL A 60 0.56 -0.32 -10.56
C VAL A 60 0.12 1.09 -10.16
N GLU A 61 0.76 2.11 -10.73
CA GLU A 61 0.55 3.52 -10.41
C GLU A 61 0.63 4.36 -11.70
N GLU A 62 -0.18 5.41 -11.79
CA GLU A 62 -0.18 6.38 -12.92
C GLU A 62 -0.34 5.73 -14.31
N GLY A 63 -1.03 4.59 -14.39
CA GLY A 63 -1.17 3.83 -15.64
C GLY A 63 0.10 3.08 -16.08
N THR A 64 1.10 3.01 -15.21
CA THR A 64 2.33 2.25 -15.41
C THR A 64 2.43 1.10 -14.41
N VAL A 65 3.24 0.10 -14.76
CA VAL A 65 3.54 -1.03 -13.88
C VAL A 65 5.05 -1.08 -13.67
N ARG A 66 5.47 -1.05 -12.41
CA ARG A 66 6.88 -1.10 -12.01
C ARG A 66 7.13 -2.26 -11.05
N LYS A 67 8.25 -2.96 -11.24
CA LYS A 67 8.73 -3.94 -10.27
C LYS A 67 9.33 -3.20 -9.07
N PHE A 68 8.90 -3.54 -7.86
CA PHE A 68 9.50 -3.05 -6.63
C PHE A 68 10.72 -3.93 -6.28
N PRO A 69 11.91 -3.34 -6.05
CA PRO A 69 13.15 -4.10 -5.87
C PRO A 69 13.37 -4.67 -4.46
N GLY A 70 12.34 -4.66 -3.62
CA GLY A 70 12.41 -5.04 -2.20
C GLY A 70 11.27 -5.95 -1.75
N SER A 71 11.22 -6.21 -0.46
CA SER A 71 10.21 -7.07 0.17
C SER A 71 8.88 -6.36 0.35
N PHE A 72 7.83 -7.12 0.71
CA PHE A 72 6.52 -6.53 1.01
C PHE A 72 6.56 -5.60 2.22
N GLU A 73 7.38 -5.96 3.21
CA GLU A 73 7.53 -5.15 4.42
C GLU A 73 8.25 -3.84 4.12
N GLU A 74 9.28 -3.86 3.26
CA GLU A 74 9.93 -2.64 2.76
C GLU A 74 8.96 -1.75 1.97
N TYR A 75 8.17 -2.34 1.07
CA TYR A 75 7.14 -1.62 0.31
C TYR A 75 6.14 -0.93 1.24
N LYS A 76 5.66 -1.64 2.26
CA LYS A 76 4.72 -1.12 3.26
C LYS A 76 5.34 0.00 4.10
N GLU A 77 6.61 -0.12 4.48
CA GLU A 77 7.31 0.95 5.19
C GLU A 77 7.44 2.22 4.34
N ASP A 78 7.80 2.06 3.07
CA ASP A 78 7.96 3.19 2.15
C ASP A 78 6.62 3.88 1.88
N LEU A 79 5.55 3.10 1.67
CA LEU A 79 4.19 3.63 1.53
C LEU A 79 3.74 4.40 2.79
N LEU A 80 4.04 3.88 3.99
CA LEU A 80 3.74 4.57 5.25
C LEU A 80 4.55 5.86 5.42
N LYS A 81 5.79 5.92 4.93
CA LYS A 81 6.61 7.15 4.96
C LYS A 81 6.04 8.20 4.02
N GLU A 82 5.64 7.81 2.82
CA GLU A 82 5.04 8.71 1.81
C GLU A 82 3.74 9.32 2.34
N ILE A 83 2.80 8.49 2.82
CA ILE A 83 1.53 8.95 3.40
C ILE A 83 1.76 9.92 4.57
N LYS A 84 2.73 9.61 5.45
CA LYS A 84 3.07 10.49 6.57
C LYS A 84 3.67 11.81 6.10
N ALA A 85 4.55 11.78 5.09
CA ALA A 85 5.18 12.98 4.54
C ALA A 85 4.13 13.90 3.89
N GLU A 86 3.19 13.34 3.11
CA GLU A 86 2.07 14.10 2.53
C GLU A 86 1.20 14.73 3.61
N MET A 87 0.82 13.96 4.63
CA MET A 87 0.01 14.47 5.74
C MET A 87 0.73 15.60 6.50
N LEU A 88 2.05 15.49 6.72
CA LEU A 88 2.85 16.54 7.36
C LEU A 88 2.92 17.82 6.50
N LEU A 89 3.09 17.68 5.18
CA LEU A 89 3.07 18.79 4.22
C LEU A 89 1.72 19.51 4.24
N GLU A 90 0.62 18.76 4.26
CA GLU A 90 -0.72 19.31 4.29
C GLU A 90 -1.00 20.05 5.62
N MET A 91 -0.58 19.48 6.74
CA MET A 91 -0.64 20.15 8.05
C MET A 91 0.17 21.45 8.08
N ALA A 92 1.39 21.46 7.54
CA ALA A 92 2.22 22.66 7.48
C ALA A 92 1.58 23.74 6.61
N ARG A 93 0.95 23.36 5.50
CA ARG A 93 0.23 24.27 4.62
C ARG A 93 -0.96 24.92 5.32
N MET A 94 -1.77 24.16 6.05
CA MET A 94 -2.88 24.69 6.84
C MET A 94 -2.40 25.69 7.92
N ALA A 95 -1.28 25.39 8.59
CA ALA A 95 -0.71 26.27 9.60
C ALA A 95 -0.22 27.60 9.01
N LEU A 96 0.42 27.57 7.84
CA LEU A 96 0.86 28.78 7.11
C LEU A 96 -0.33 29.64 6.69
N ASP A 97 -1.41 29.04 6.22
CA ASP A 97 -2.62 29.76 5.80
C ASP A 97 -3.28 30.49 6.98
N LEU A 98 -3.36 29.81 8.14
CA LEU A 98 -3.86 30.41 9.38
C LEU A 98 -2.96 31.57 9.86
N MET A 99 -1.63 31.40 9.79
CA MET A 99 -0.69 32.46 10.15
C MET A 99 -0.78 33.67 9.23
N MET A 100 -0.91 33.48 7.91
CA MET A 100 -1.09 34.60 6.98
C MET A 100 -2.39 35.37 7.27
N HIS A 101 -3.49 34.67 7.50
CA HIS A 101 -4.74 35.32 7.88
C HIS A 101 -4.65 36.08 9.21
N MET A 102 -3.93 35.54 10.20
CA MET A 102 -3.68 36.26 11.46
C MET A 102 -2.84 37.53 11.27
N VAL A 103 -1.85 37.50 10.37
CA VAL A 103 -1.03 38.68 10.03
C VAL A 103 -1.88 39.74 9.30
N GLU A 104 -2.72 39.36 8.36
CA GLU A 104 -3.63 40.29 7.66
C GLU A 104 -4.61 40.98 8.62
N VAL A 105 -5.25 40.20 9.50
CA VAL A 105 -6.17 40.74 10.52
C VAL A 105 -5.44 41.63 11.52
N GLY A 106 -4.25 41.24 11.97
CA GLY A 106 -3.42 42.06 12.86
C GLY A 106 -2.94 43.36 12.22
N MET A 107 -2.61 43.34 10.93
CA MET A 107 -2.19 44.52 10.18
C MET A 107 -3.36 45.50 9.95
N LEU A 108 -4.58 45.01 9.73
CA LEU A 108 -5.79 45.83 9.69
C LEU A 108 -6.14 46.48 11.04
N ALA A 109 -5.89 45.77 12.15
CA ALA A 109 -6.16 46.29 13.49
C ALA A 109 -5.23 47.44 13.91
N THR A 110 -4.02 47.52 13.36
CA THR A 110 -3.03 48.57 13.68
C THR A 110 -3.19 49.84 12.84
N HIS A 111 -3.94 49.80 11.74
CA HIS A 111 -4.18 50.96 10.85
C HIS A 111 -5.45 51.78 11.22
N ASN A 112 -6.17 51.40 12.27
CA ASN A 112 -7.42 52.06 12.68
C ASN A 112 -7.32 52.77 14.05
N LEU A 113 -6.09 53.13 14.47
CA LEU A 113 -5.77 53.91 15.67
C LEU A 113 -5.04 55.20 15.30
#